data_AF-A0A6P0RI29-F1
#
_entry.id   AF-A0A6P0RI29-F1
#
_cell.length_a   1.000
_cell.length_b   1.000
_cell.length_c   1.000
_cell.angle_alpha   90.00
_cell.angle_beta   90.00
_cell.angle_gamma   90.00
#
_symmetry.space_group_name_H-M   'P 1'
#
loop_
_entity.id
_entity.type
_entity.pdbx_description
1 polymer ?
#
loop_
_entity_poly.entity_id
_entity_poly.type
_entity_poly.pdbx_seq_one_letter_code
_entity_poly.pdbx_strand_id
1 'polypeptide(L)'
;MIYKTKRVIASLGATLIALAMGKPATASILYNSSTGHYYEFVSGGYSWSQAKSQAESRSYRGLQGYLATITSSAEQNFIVSRFGVSNWGGWIGASDAGRDGTWRWVTGPEAGRVFWQNGTPLGYNNFHPGEPNELLSNTEDYAHIWKHGGGTWNDLPNDVARAWGWKHPVEANNVGYFVEYGGIKIETVPTLESFFLNGRNGNINIFEGQSVSATLSAQDADLDVLDFLVNNHKVSTRTPSVSSGNASTTVALGPFADDGTYTQTAQVRDEDGVTSQRITRTVNVQNVAPTLRNLNLSNTVINEGQSASVQLSATDPGADSISFFLNNQNIGTDYRTSGNRVINKNLGVFADNGSFTYTGQARDDDGGISNTRTQTLTVRNVAPTLQGFNLSNAVINEGDSAFAELFATDPGADAISFFLNNQNIGTDTRTSGNRFVRTNLGVFADEGTFTYRGQARDDDGGNSNIFARTLTVNNLDPIITSLTEDFTIDTNTTFNFAATATDPGINDILTFDWDFDGDGLFDDFTGSSGEWSFSNPGLYAMNLRVSDGDGGFAYGSFTAEAEDVPEPGSVFGLLTLGALGVCSRLRQRKG
;
A
#
# COMPACT_ATOMS: atom_id res chain seq x y z
N MET A 1 -17.66 8.43 73.05
CA MET A 1 -17.76 7.08 73.64
C MET A 1 -16.85 6.16 72.85
N ILE A 2 -15.77 5.62 73.45
CA ILE A 2 -15.61 4.17 73.78
C ILE A 2 -14.98 3.42 72.57
N TYR A 3 -13.81 2.77 72.59
CA TYR A 3 -12.87 2.37 73.64
C TYR A 3 -11.42 2.38 73.15
N LYS A 4 -10.52 2.65 74.11
CA LYS A 4 -9.07 2.46 74.11
C LYS A 4 -8.68 1.03 73.74
N THR A 5 -7.55 0.86 73.02
CA THR A 5 -6.56 -0.15 73.39
C THR A 5 -5.15 0.40 73.22
N LYS A 6 -4.45 0.55 74.35
CA LYS A 6 -3.01 0.78 74.46
C LYS A 6 -2.28 -0.50 74.05
N ARG A 7 -1.20 -0.39 73.26
CA ARG A 7 0.02 -1.17 73.51
C ARG A 7 1.25 -0.28 73.29
N VAL A 8 1.77 0.15 74.42
CA VAL A 8 3.15 0.59 74.61
C VAL A 8 4.03 -0.63 74.40
N ILE A 9 4.96 -0.56 73.45
CA ILE A 9 6.17 -1.38 73.50
C ILE A 9 7.31 -0.40 73.69
N ALA A 10 7.91 -0.49 74.87
CA ALA A 10 9.05 0.28 75.31
C ALA A 10 10.22 0.08 74.34
N SER A 11 10.76 1.18 73.80
CA SER A 11 12.12 1.17 73.30
C SER A 11 13.04 1.01 74.52
N LEU A 12 13.47 -0.22 74.79
CA LEU A 12 14.68 -0.42 75.59
C LEU A 12 15.83 0.20 74.80
N GLY A 13 16.18 1.44 75.17
CA GLY A 13 17.48 2.00 74.88
C GLY A 13 18.50 1.15 75.60
N ALA A 14 19.04 0.15 74.88
CA ALA A 14 20.25 -0.53 75.29
C ALA A 14 21.39 0.49 75.17
N THR A 15 21.69 1.14 76.29
CA THR A 15 22.96 1.83 76.51
C THR A 15 24.05 0.76 76.37
N LEU A 16 24.58 0.60 75.16
CA LEU A 16 25.77 -0.20 74.92
C LEU A 16 26.91 0.55 75.61
N ILE A 17 27.24 0.13 76.83
CA ILE A 17 28.52 0.45 77.44
C ILE A 17 29.55 -0.24 76.55
N ALA A 18 30.08 0.50 75.58
CA ALA A 18 31.28 0.14 74.89
C ALA A 18 32.42 0.14 75.91
N LEU A 19 32.64 -0.99 76.59
CA LEU A 19 33.97 -1.29 77.07
C LEU A 19 34.86 -1.30 75.85
N ALA A 20 35.73 -0.30 75.76
CA ALA A 20 36.85 -0.29 74.84
C ALA A 20 37.72 -1.52 75.13
N MET A 21 37.38 -2.66 74.52
CA MET A 21 38.35 -3.70 74.26
C MET A 21 39.22 -3.17 73.12
N GLY A 22 40.50 -2.98 73.41
CA GLY A 22 41.47 -2.44 72.48
C GLY A 22 41.34 -3.09 71.10
N LYS A 23 41.33 -2.25 70.07
CA LYS A 23 41.50 -2.63 68.67
C LYS A 23 42.63 -3.69 68.60
N PRO A 24 42.34 -4.97 68.28
CA PRO A 24 43.42 -5.93 68.15
C PRO A 24 44.29 -5.49 66.97
N ALA A 25 45.60 -5.59 67.14
CA ALA A 25 46.56 -5.40 66.06
C ALA A 25 46.09 -6.22 64.85
N THR A 26 46.06 -5.61 63.67
CA THR A 26 45.62 -6.24 62.43
C THR A 26 46.40 -7.52 62.16
N ALA A 27 45.80 -8.68 62.44
CA ALA A 27 46.29 -9.96 61.97
C ALA A 27 46.17 -9.95 60.43
N SER A 28 47.27 -10.23 59.73
CA SER A 28 47.27 -10.27 58.27
C SER A 28 46.58 -11.55 57.81
N ILE A 29 45.48 -11.45 57.08
CA ILE A 29 44.84 -12.61 56.44
C ILE A 29 45.68 -13.00 55.22
N LEU A 30 46.11 -14.26 55.14
CA LEU A 30 47.00 -14.77 54.08
C LEU A 30 46.33 -15.86 53.26
N TYR A 31 46.48 -15.78 51.94
CA TYR A 31 45.97 -16.77 50.99
C TYR A 31 46.94 -17.94 50.83
N ASN A 32 46.44 -19.17 50.94
CA ASN A 32 47.17 -20.38 50.59
C ASN A 32 46.71 -20.90 49.22
N SER A 33 47.60 -20.83 48.23
CA SER A 33 47.27 -21.31 46.88
C SER A 33 47.12 -22.84 46.78
N SER A 34 47.59 -23.61 47.77
CA SER A 34 47.45 -25.07 47.74
C SER A 34 46.07 -25.56 48.14
N THR A 35 45.37 -24.82 49.00
CA THR A 35 44.01 -25.13 49.47
C THR A 35 42.97 -24.24 48.82
N GLY A 36 43.38 -23.08 48.28
CA GLY A 36 42.45 -22.06 47.79
C GLY A 36 41.77 -21.28 48.92
N HIS A 37 42.21 -21.45 50.16
CA HIS A 37 41.60 -20.86 51.35
C HIS A 37 42.44 -19.69 51.88
N TYR A 38 41.80 -18.83 52.68
CA TYR A 38 42.47 -17.75 53.41
C TYR A 38 42.61 -18.14 54.88
N TYR A 39 43.70 -17.73 55.52
CA TYR A 39 43.98 -18.04 56.91
C TYR A 39 44.26 -16.78 57.70
N GLU A 40 43.92 -16.79 58.99
CA GLU A 40 44.21 -15.73 59.94
C GLU A 40 44.66 -16.38 61.25
N PHE A 41 45.66 -15.80 61.92
CA PHE A 41 45.97 -16.16 63.30
C PHE A 41 45.47 -15.09 64.25
N VAL A 42 44.66 -15.49 65.21
CA VAL A 42 44.14 -14.61 66.27
C VAL A 42 44.90 -14.91 67.56
N SER A 43 45.76 -13.98 67.97
CA SER A 43 46.51 -14.08 69.23
C SER A 43 45.61 -13.76 70.43
N GLY A 44 45.78 -14.49 71.53
CA GLY A 44 45.10 -14.22 72.80
C GLY A 44 45.03 -15.46 73.68
N GLY A 45 44.19 -15.43 74.70
CA GLY A 45 43.92 -16.54 75.59
C GLY A 45 42.49 -17.03 75.46
N TYR A 46 42.28 -18.09 74.70
CA TYR A 46 40.93 -18.61 74.44
C TYR A 46 40.84 -20.07 74.87
N SER A 47 39.68 -20.48 75.39
CA SER A 47 39.30 -21.89 75.39
C SER A 47 39.06 -22.35 73.95
N TRP A 48 39.16 -23.65 73.67
CA TRP A 48 38.87 -24.15 72.33
C TRP A 48 37.44 -23.80 71.88
N SER A 49 36.47 -23.93 72.79
CA SER A 49 35.07 -23.55 72.54
C SER A 49 34.88 -22.06 72.23
N GLN A 50 35.63 -21.17 72.89
CA GLN A 50 35.64 -19.74 72.58
C GLN A 50 36.28 -19.47 71.22
N ALA A 51 37.40 -20.12 70.93
CA ALA A 51 38.07 -20.03 69.64
C ALA A 51 37.16 -20.48 68.48
N LYS A 52 36.45 -21.61 68.63
CA LYS A 52 35.48 -22.10 67.66
C LYS A 52 34.37 -21.09 67.38
N SER A 53 33.68 -20.65 68.43
CA SER A 53 32.58 -19.69 68.29
C SER A 53 33.03 -18.34 67.70
N GLN A 54 34.25 -17.88 68.02
CA GLN A 54 34.79 -16.66 67.44
C GLN A 54 35.21 -16.84 65.99
N ALA A 55 35.84 -17.97 65.63
CA ALA A 55 36.16 -18.27 64.24
C ALA A 55 34.88 -18.34 63.38
N GLU A 56 33.83 -18.98 63.88
CA GLU A 56 32.51 -19.11 63.24
C GLU A 56 31.70 -17.81 63.14
N SER A 57 32.11 -16.73 63.81
CA SER A 57 31.46 -15.41 63.67
C SER A 57 32.19 -14.47 62.70
N ARG A 58 33.28 -14.93 62.08
CA ARG A 58 34.06 -14.16 61.11
C ARG A 58 33.68 -14.51 59.67
N SER A 59 33.83 -13.55 58.77
CA SER A 59 33.74 -13.78 57.33
C SER A 59 34.79 -12.97 56.58
N TYR A 60 35.23 -13.48 55.43
CA TYR A 60 36.20 -12.81 54.57
C TYR A 60 35.87 -13.09 53.10
N ARG A 61 35.62 -12.04 52.31
CA ARG A 61 35.27 -12.15 50.88
C ARG A 61 34.09 -13.10 50.60
N GLY A 62 33.03 -13.00 51.39
CA GLY A 62 31.87 -13.90 51.28
C GLY A 62 32.12 -15.32 51.82
N LEU A 63 33.32 -15.64 52.29
CA LEU A 63 33.62 -16.96 52.87
C LEU A 63 33.42 -16.94 54.39
N GLN A 64 32.69 -17.93 54.90
CA GLN A 64 32.51 -18.15 56.34
C GLN A 64 33.81 -18.64 56.98
N GLY A 65 34.18 -18.05 58.12
CA GLY A 65 35.34 -18.47 58.92
C GLY A 65 35.02 -19.67 59.82
N TYR A 66 36.02 -20.49 60.10
CA TYR A 66 35.99 -21.62 61.06
C TYR A 66 37.39 -21.92 61.58
N LEU A 67 37.52 -22.71 62.66
CA LEU A 67 38.86 -23.14 63.10
C LEU A 67 39.51 -24.00 62.03
N ALA A 68 40.76 -23.69 61.69
CA ALA A 68 41.46 -24.29 60.58
C ALA A 68 41.46 -25.82 60.66
N THR A 69 41.09 -26.46 59.55
CA THR A 69 41.30 -27.88 59.33
C THR A 69 42.63 -28.03 58.60
N ILE A 70 43.42 -29.06 58.90
CA ILE A 70 44.74 -29.23 58.29
C ILE A 70 44.85 -30.64 57.73
N THR A 71 44.68 -30.75 56.43
CA THR A 71 44.52 -32.03 55.74
C THR A 71 45.75 -32.47 54.96
N SER A 72 46.80 -31.63 54.92
CA SER A 72 48.04 -31.93 54.21
C SER A 72 49.28 -31.31 54.85
N SER A 73 50.45 -31.86 54.55
CA SER A 73 51.74 -31.29 54.98
C SER A 73 52.03 -29.93 54.37
N ALA A 74 51.54 -29.66 53.15
CA ALA A 74 51.69 -28.35 52.50
C ALA A 74 50.94 -27.26 53.27
N GLU A 75 49.71 -27.56 53.70
CA GLU A 75 48.87 -26.67 54.50
C GLU A 75 49.46 -26.44 55.89
N GLN A 76 49.93 -27.50 56.56
CA GLN A 76 50.64 -27.40 57.84
C GLN A 76 51.86 -26.48 57.73
N ASN A 77 52.69 -26.68 56.69
CA ASN A 77 53.89 -25.88 56.46
C ASN A 77 53.54 -24.41 56.17
N PHE A 78 52.47 -24.16 55.41
CA PHE A 78 51.97 -22.81 55.16
C PHE A 78 51.61 -22.10 56.47
N ILE A 79 50.81 -22.75 57.33
CA ILE A 79 50.35 -22.15 58.59
C ILE A 79 51.55 -21.81 59.50
N VAL A 80 52.44 -22.78 59.74
CA VAL A 80 53.58 -22.59 60.66
C VAL A 80 54.58 -21.57 60.11
N SER A 81 54.88 -21.58 58.81
CA SER A 81 55.89 -20.68 58.22
C SER A 81 55.41 -19.23 58.08
N ARG A 82 54.10 -19.00 57.91
CA ARG A 82 53.57 -17.68 57.55
C ARG A 82 53.02 -16.89 58.72
N PHE A 83 52.43 -17.57 59.70
CA PHE A 83 51.92 -16.92 60.91
C PHE A 83 52.88 -17.05 62.09
N GLY A 84 53.81 -17.99 62.01
CA GLY A 84 54.55 -18.45 63.18
C GLY A 84 53.62 -19.14 64.17
N VAL A 85 54.24 -19.71 65.20
CA VAL A 85 53.52 -20.27 66.35
C VAL A 85 53.75 -19.34 67.54
N SER A 86 52.66 -18.84 68.13
CA SER A 86 52.74 -18.11 69.40
C SER A 86 53.35 -19.00 70.48
N ASN A 87 53.86 -18.44 71.59
CA ASN A 87 54.57 -19.25 72.61
C ASN A 87 53.78 -20.49 73.08
N TRP A 88 52.44 -20.42 73.07
CA TRP A 88 51.54 -21.51 73.47
C TRP A 88 50.75 -22.12 72.32
N GLY A 89 51.09 -21.77 71.09
CA GLY A 89 50.49 -22.35 69.91
C GLY A 89 49.20 -21.68 69.42
N GLY A 90 48.35 -22.46 68.76
CA GLY A 90 47.03 -22.03 68.32
C GLY A 90 46.06 -23.18 68.13
N TRP A 91 44.82 -23.03 68.59
CA TRP A 91 43.76 -24.01 68.39
C TRP A 91 43.47 -24.23 66.91
N ILE A 92 43.20 -25.49 66.58
CA ILE A 92 42.75 -25.95 65.27
C ILE A 92 41.45 -26.76 65.41
N GLY A 93 40.80 -27.05 64.29
CA GLY A 93 39.47 -27.63 64.21
C GLY A 93 39.31 -29.08 64.63
N ALA A 94 40.34 -29.71 65.22
CA ALA A 94 40.35 -31.13 65.55
C ALA A 94 40.02 -31.39 67.03
N SER A 95 39.20 -32.42 67.27
CA SER A 95 38.79 -32.85 68.60
C SER A 95 38.41 -34.33 68.61
N ASP A 96 38.60 -35.01 69.73
CA ASP A 96 38.04 -36.32 70.03
C ASP A 96 37.00 -36.29 71.17
N ALA A 97 36.56 -35.10 71.58
CA ALA A 97 35.57 -34.88 72.63
C ALA A 97 34.34 -35.79 72.48
N GLY A 98 34.05 -36.57 73.52
CA GLY A 98 32.93 -37.51 73.57
C GLY A 98 33.15 -38.82 72.82
N ARG A 99 34.36 -39.07 72.30
CA ARG A 99 34.79 -40.31 71.64
C ARG A 99 36.29 -40.54 71.86
N ASP A 100 36.68 -40.78 73.12
CA ASP A 100 38.07 -40.99 73.56
C ASP A 100 38.88 -41.80 72.54
N GLY A 101 40.01 -41.22 72.11
CA GLY A 101 40.93 -41.87 71.19
C GLY A 101 40.54 -41.83 69.72
N THR A 102 39.46 -41.13 69.31
CA THR A 102 39.07 -40.98 67.90
C THR A 102 38.95 -39.52 67.46
N TRP A 103 40.06 -38.99 66.95
CA TRP A 103 40.20 -37.61 66.50
C TRP A 103 39.62 -37.35 65.12
N ARG A 104 38.82 -36.28 65.04
CA ARG A 104 38.17 -35.83 63.81
C ARG A 104 38.22 -34.31 63.69
N TRP A 105 38.07 -33.82 62.47
CA TRP A 105 37.72 -32.42 62.26
C TRP A 105 36.27 -32.21 62.72
N VAL A 106 36.02 -31.16 63.48
CA VAL A 106 34.68 -30.80 63.99
C VAL A 106 34.25 -29.39 63.57
N THR A 107 35.04 -28.75 62.70
CA THR A 107 34.79 -27.46 62.07
C THR A 107 35.07 -27.56 60.57
N GLY A 108 34.65 -26.54 59.81
CA GLY A 108 34.93 -26.44 58.38
C GLY A 108 34.25 -27.49 57.50
N PRO A 109 34.55 -27.50 56.19
CA PRO A 109 34.07 -28.49 55.23
C PRO A 109 34.41 -29.94 55.60
N GLU A 110 35.45 -30.16 56.40
CA GLU A 110 35.91 -31.49 56.84
C GLU A 110 35.18 -32.01 58.09
N ALA A 111 34.24 -31.25 58.66
CA ALA A 111 33.53 -31.63 59.88
C ALA A 111 32.98 -33.07 59.81
N GLY A 112 33.33 -33.88 60.81
CA GLY A 112 33.01 -35.30 60.91
C GLY A 112 34.12 -36.25 60.44
N ARG A 113 35.07 -35.78 59.62
CA ARG A 113 36.15 -36.61 59.05
C ARG A 113 37.14 -37.04 60.12
N VAL A 114 37.22 -38.35 60.37
CA VAL A 114 38.22 -38.98 61.24
C VAL A 114 39.58 -38.99 60.54
N PHE A 115 40.64 -38.65 61.25
CA PHE A 115 42.02 -38.71 60.72
C PHE A 115 43.00 -39.46 61.63
N TRP A 116 42.62 -39.79 62.87
CA TRP A 116 43.43 -40.58 63.78
C TRP A 116 42.52 -41.37 64.74
N GLN A 117 42.87 -42.63 65.01
CA GLN A 117 42.10 -43.52 65.89
C GLN A 117 43.02 -44.48 66.65
N ASN A 118 42.98 -44.46 67.98
CA ASN A 118 43.65 -45.39 68.88
C ASN A 118 45.13 -45.65 68.51
N GLY A 119 45.91 -44.59 68.34
CA GLY A 119 47.33 -44.68 67.95
C GLY A 119 47.58 -44.92 66.46
N THR A 120 46.52 -45.08 65.65
CA THR A 120 46.63 -45.33 64.21
C THR A 120 46.24 -44.09 63.39
N PRO A 121 47.13 -43.56 62.55
CA PRO A 121 46.79 -42.49 61.63
C PRO A 121 45.90 -43.02 60.49
N LEU A 122 44.74 -42.39 60.28
CA LEU A 122 43.78 -42.70 59.20
C LEU A 122 43.80 -41.66 58.08
N GLY A 123 44.52 -40.55 58.28
CA GLY A 123 44.75 -39.50 57.31
C GLY A 123 46.00 -38.70 57.66
N TYR A 124 46.16 -37.54 57.00
CA TYR A 124 47.19 -36.61 57.40
C TYR A 124 46.98 -36.22 58.87
N ASN A 125 48.06 -36.32 59.63
CA ASN A 125 48.13 -35.91 61.01
C ASN A 125 49.52 -35.36 61.24
N ASN A 126 49.63 -34.41 62.16
CA ASN A 126 50.92 -33.85 62.54
C ASN A 126 51.09 -33.85 64.06
N PHE A 127 50.47 -34.80 64.78
CA PHE A 127 50.69 -34.95 66.22
C PHE A 127 52.19 -35.13 66.52
N HIS A 128 52.66 -34.48 67.58
CA HIS A 128 54.03 -34.60 68.03
C HIS A 128 54.32 -36.07 68.42
N PRO A 129 55.54 -36.59 68.24
CA PRO A 129 55.87 -37.93 68.73
C PRO A 129 55.51 -38.10 70.21
N GLY A 130 54.65 -39.07 70.52
CA GLY A 130 54.10 -39.28 71.85
C GLY A 130 52.68 -38.76 72.04
N GLU A 131 52.17 -37.95 71.11
CA GLU A 131 50.82 -37.38 71.13
C GLU A 131 49.85 -38.09 70.18
N PRO A 132 48.53 -37.99 70.42
CA PRO A 132 47.88 -37.45 71.62
C PRO A 132 48.10 -38.38 72.85
N ASN A 133 48.30 -37.81 74.03
CA ASN A 133 48.79 -38.53 75.21
C ASN A 133 47.84 -38.58 76.42
N GLU A 134 46.75 -37.79 76.42
CA GLU A 134 45.77 -37.74 77.52
C GLU A 134 46.40 -37.57 78.92
N LEU A 135 47.47 -36.78 79.01
CA LEU A 135 48.28 -36.54 80.21
C LEU A 135 47.44 -36.07 81.40
N LEU A 136 46.30 -35.40 81.16
CA LEU A 136 45.39 -34.87 82.18
C LEU A 136 44.11 -35.69 82.37
N SER A 137 44.23 -37.01 82.41
CA SER A 137 43.16 -37.94 82.84
C SER A 137 41.90 -37.93 81.94
N ASN A 138 42.08 -38.13 80.63
CA ASN A 138 40.99 -38.17 79.63
C ASN A 138 40.19 -36.87 79.55
N THR A 139 40.88 -35.74 79.55
CA THR A 139 40.23 -34.42 79.37
C THR A 139 40.84 -33.62 78.25
N GLU A 140 41.85 -34.16 77.55
CA GLU A 140 42.61 -33.43 76.53
C GLU A 140 41.99 -33.60 75.16
N ASP A 141 40.74 -33.14 75.03
CA ASP A 141 39.95 -33.49 73.85
C ASP A 141 40.17 -32.59 72.61
N TYR A 142 41.12 -31.64 72.64
CA TYR A 142 41.21 -30.55 71.64
C TYR A 142 42.63 -30.31 71.14
N ALA A 143 42.79 -30.24 69.81
CA ALA A 143 44.09 -30.13 69.19
C ALA A 143 44.52 -28.67 69.06
N HIS A 144 45.80 -28.43 69.31
CA HIS A 144 46.46 -27.18 68.99
C HIS A 144 47.79 -27.41 68.27
N ILE A 145 48.26 -26.41 67.52
CA ILE A 145 49.62 -26.42 66.98
C ILE A 145 50.57 -25.97 68.09
N TRP A 146 51.47 -26.85 68.54
CA TRP A 146 52.35 -26.61 69.67
C TRP A 146 53.72 -26.06 69.26
N LYS A 147 54.10 -24.89 69.78
CA LYS A 147 55.38 -24.26 69.46
C LYS A 147 56.59 -25.07 69.93
N HIS A 148 56.56 -25.58 71.16
CA HIS A 148 57.70 -26.30 71.71
C HIS A 148 57.91 -27.66 71.03
N GLY A 149 56.89 -28.20 70.37
CA GLY A 149 56.98 -29.34 69.46
C GLY A 149 57.43 -28.98 68.03
N GLY A 150 57.91 -27.77 67.79
CA GLY A 150 58.34 -27.33 66.45
C GLY A 150 57.18 -27.08 65.47
N GLY A 151 55.96 -26.88 65.97
CA GLY A 151 54.76 -26.67 65.15
C GLY A 151 54.01 -27.96 64.82
N THR A 152 54.32 -29.09 65.47
CA THR A 152 53.44 -30.28 65.48
C THR A 152 52.26 -30.09 66.42
N TRP A 153 51.28 -30.98 66.37
CA TRP A 153 50.06 -30.89 67.16
C TRP A 153 50.23 -31.56 68.51
N ASN A 154 49.51 -31.03 69.49
CA ASN A 154 49.37 -31.59 70.82
C ASN A 154 47.90 -31.49 71.22
N ASP A 155 47.46 -32.39 72.08
CA ASP A 155 46.13 -32.40 72.67
C ASP A 155 46.14 -31.64 74.01
N LEU A 156 45.07 -30.90 74.26
CA LEU A 156 44.88 -30.11 75.47
C LEU A 156 43.40 -30.10 75.86
N PRO A 157 43.09 -29.85 77.15
CA PRO A 157 41.71 -29.70 77.58
C PRO A 157 41.13 -28.38 77.06
N ASN A 158 39.79 -28.32 76.99
CA ASN A 158 39.08 -27.15 76.46
C ASN A 158 39.56 -25.84 77.11
N ASP A 159 39.87 -25.87 78.40
CA ASP A 159 40.41 -24.74 79.17
C ASP A 159 41.73 -25.13 79.86
N VAL A 160 42.83 -24.70 79.24
CA VAL A 160 44.21 -24.95 79.69
C VAL A 160 44.49 -24.31 81.05
N ALA A 161 43.80 -23.21 81.39
CA ALA A 161 44.00 -22.50 82.67
C ALA A 161 43.51 -23.32 83.88
N ARG A 162 42.52 -24.19 83.67
CA ARG A 162 41.94 -25.04 84.74
C ARG A 162 42.71 -26.33 84.98
N ALA A 163 43.37 -26.88 83.96
CA ALA A 163 43.94 -28.22 84.05
C ALA A 163 45.32 -28.28 84.73
N TRP A 164 46.11 -27.19 84.67
CA TRP A 164 47.49 -27.14 85.17
C TRP A 164 47.66 -26.36 86.48
N GLY A 165 46.62 -26.36 87.34
CA GLY A 165 46.56 -25.66 88.62
C GLY A 165 47.92 -25.53 89.33
N TRP A 166 48.38 -24.28 89.45
CA TRP A 166 49.60 -23.82 90.17
C TRP A 166 50.98 -24.15 89.57
N LYS A 167 51.12 -24.91 88.47
CA LYS A 167 52.45 -25.24 87.89
C LYS A 167 52.94 -24.33 86.75
N HIS A 168 52.09 -23.54 86.11
CA HIS A 168 52.49 -22.55 85.09
C HIS A 168 51.68 -21.23 85.21
N PRO A 169 51.96 -20.37 86.22
CA PRO A 169 50.97 -19.38 86.68
C PRO A 169 50.82 -18.10 85.86
N VAL A 170 51.52 -17.90 84.74
CA VAL A 170 51.44 -16.63 83.98
C VAL A 170 51.29 -16.81 82.46
N GLU A 171 51.40 -18.05 81.98
CA GLU A 171 51.59 -18.33 80.55
C GLU A 171 50.56 -19.31 79.95
N ALA A 172 49.86 -20.09 80.78
CA ALA A 172 48.78 -20.99 80.37
C ALA A 172 47.52 -20.28 79.80
N ASN A 173 47.50 -18.95 79.79
CA ASN A 173 46.40 -18.10 79.34
C ASN A 173 46.61 -17.54 77.92
N ASN A 174 47.44 -18.15 77.05
CA ASN A 174 47.83 -17.53 75.78
C ASN A 174 47.76 -18.45 74.53
N VAL A 175 46.83 -19.40 74.51
CA VAL A 175 46.54 -20.15 73.27
C VAL A 175 45.63 -19.32 72.36
N GLY A 176 46.20 -18.86 71.25
CA GLY A 176 45.46 -18.22 70.15
C GLY A 176 44.70 -19.25 69.31
N TYR A 177 44.24 -18.86 68.12
CA TYR A 177 43.60 -19.79 67.19
C TYR A 177 43.82 -19.44 65.73
N PHE A 178 43.80 -20.46 64.88
CA PHE A 178 43.85 -20.30 63.44
C PHE A 178 42.44 -20.32 62.87
N VAL A 179 42.07 -19.27 62.15
CA VAL A 179 40.84 -19.19 61.36
C VAL A 179 41.18 -19.53 59.92
N GLU A 180 40.34 -20.34 59.30
CA GLU A 180 40.36 -20.64 57.88
C GLU A 180 39.04 -20.14 57.26
N TYR A 181 39.15 -19.58 56.05
CA TYR A 181 38.04 -19.09 55.25
C TYR A 181 38.07 -19.83 53.90
N GLY A 182 37.13 -20.76 53.69
CA GLY A 182 37.08 -21.60 52.50
C GLY A 182 35.91 -22.60 52.49
N GLY A 183 35.44 -23.03 51.31
CA GLY A 183 34.47 -24.13 51.17
C GLY A 183 32.98 -23.81 51.44
N ILE A 184 32.62 -22.61 51.92
CA ILE A 184 31.22 -22.14 52.01
C ILE A 184 31.14 -20.68 51.54
N LYS A 185 30.63 -20.46 50.31
CA LYS A 185 30.20 -19.12 49.87
C LYS A 185 28.94 -18.72 50.66
N ILE A 186 28.90 -17.51 51.18
CA ILE A 186 27.69 -16.88 51.69
C ILE A 186 26.98 -16.31 50.49
N GLU A 187 26.00 -17.06 50.00
CA GLU A 187 25.12 -16.65 48.90
C GLU A 187 24.41 -15.32 49.21
N THR A 188 24.54 -14.34 48.33
CA THR A 188 23.84 -13.06 48.40
C THR A 188 22.86 -12.89 47.26
N VAL A 189 21.73 -12.21 47.53
CA VAL A 189 20.77 -11.89 46.47
C VAL A 189 21.32 -10.72 45.65
N PRO A 190 21.50 -10.86 44.33
CA PRO A 190 21.97 -9.76 43.51
C PRO A 190 20.90 -8.65 43.46
N THR A 191 21.36 -7.40 43.42
CA THR A 191 20.49 -6.22 43.37
C THR A 191 20.51 -5.62 41.98
N LEU A 192 19.33 -5.49 41.35
CA LEU A 192 19.17 -4.71 40.12
C LEU A 192 19.02 -3.23 40.48
N GLU A 193 20.10 -2.48 40.32
CA GLU A 193 20.18 -1.05 40.69
C GLU A 193 19.39 -0.16 39.73
N SER A 194 19.45 -0.45 38.43
CA SER A 194 18.77 0.39 37.45
C SER A 194 18.38 -0.33 36.17
N PHE A 195 17.32 0.19 35.55
CA PHE A 195 16.80 -0.22 34.26
C PHE A 195 16.32 1.02 33.49
N PHE A 196 17.14 1.47 32.55
CA PHE A 196 16.90 2.63 31.70
C PHE A 196 16.46 2.20 30.30
N LEU A 197 15.44 2.86 29.75
CA LEU A 197 15.03 2.71 28.35
C LEU A 197 15.49 3.93 27.57
N ASN A 198 16.27 3.75 26.50
CA ASN A 198 16.88 4.84 25.72
C ASN A 198 17.57 5.91 26.60
N GLY A 199 18.27 5.45 27.65
CA GLY A 199 18.96 6.32 28.60
C GLY A 199 18.06 7.08 29.60
N ARG A 200 16.74 6.81 29.61
CA ARG A 200 15.79 7.42 30.55
C ARG A 200 15.35 6.45 31.64
N ASN A 201 15.32 6.93 32.88
CA ASN A 201 14.80 6.18 34.02
C ASN A 201 13.27 6.37 34.08
N GLY A 202 12.52 5.44 33.48
CA GLY A 202 11.07 5.56 33.42
C GLY A 202 10.47 4.93 32.17
N ASN A 203 9.15 5.09 32.05
CA ASN A 203 8.43 4.75 30.83
C ASN A 203 8.81 5.74 29.72
N ILE A 204 8.75 5.30 28.47
CA ILE A 204 9.05 6.13 27.30
C ILE A 204 7.90 6.13 26.31
N ASN A 205 7.75 7.23 25.57
CA ASN A 205 6.89 7.31 24.41
C ASN A 205 7.78 7.37 23.17
N ILE A 206 7.48 6.57 22.16
CA ILE A 206 8.17 6.54 20.88
C ILE A 206 7.15 6.47 19.74
N PHE A 207 7.62 6.70 18.52
CA PHE A 207 6.87 6.38 17.32
C PHE A 207 7.21 4.97 16.85
N GLU A 208 6.29 4.30 16.17
CA GLU A 208 6.57 2.98 15.59
C GLU A 208 7.74 3.00 14.59
N GLY A 209 8.38 1.86 14.43
CA GLY A 209 9.64 1.71 13.71
C GLY A 209 10.86 2.26 14.46
N GLN A 210 10.70 3.00 15.58
CA GLN A 210 11.83 3.48 16.36
C GLN A 210 12.46 2.39 17.22
N SER A 211 13.80 2.35 17.22
CA SER A 211 14.58 1.42 18.04
C SER A 211 14.63 1.82 19.51
N VAL A 212 14.55 0.82 20.38
CA VAL A 212 14.73 0.97 21.82
C VAL A 212 15.91 0.14 22.30
N SER A 213 16.66 0.74 23.21
CA SER A 213 17.73 0.10 23.96
C SER A 213 17.38 0.07 25.45
N ALA A 214 17.84 -0.96 26.12
CA ALA A 214 17.75 -1.14 27.56
C ALA A 214 19.15 -1.15 28.15
N THR A 215 19.40 -0.27 29.13
CA THR A 215 20.62 -0.29 29.94
C THR A 215 20.27 -0.76 31.34
N LEU A 216 20.89 -1.86 31.77
CA LEU A 216 20.73 -2.46 33.08
C LEU A 216 22.03 -2.32 33.86
N SER A 217 21.94 -2.04 35.15
CA SER A 217 23.08 -2.10 36.09
C SER A 217 22.65 -2.88 37.32
N ALA A 218 23.50 -3.81 37.75
CA ALA A 218 23.28 -4.62 38.93
C ALA A 218 24.55 -4.65 39.80
N GLN A 219 24.36 -4.98 41.07
CA GLN A 219 25.43 -5.25 42.02
C GLN A 219 25.24 -6.62 42.64
N ASP A 220 26.35 -7.29 42.89
CA ASP A 220 26.39 -8.56 43.60
C ASP A 220 27.58 -8.60 44.57
N ALA A 221 27.35 -9.05 45.81
CA ALA A 221 28.30 -8.85 46.91
C ALA A 221 29.32 -9.99 47.06
N ASP A 222 28.95 -11.20 46.65
CA ASP A 222 29.79 -12.40 46.52
C ASP A 222 30.48 -12.53 45.16
N LEU A 223 30.14 -11.65 44.22
CA LEU A 223 30.80 -11.46 42.92
C LEU A 223 30.53 -12.58 41.92
N ASP A 224 29.36 -13.19 42.04
CA ASP A 224 28.90 -14.25 41.17
C ASP A 224 28.54 -13.73 39.79
N VAL A 225 28.64 -14.61 38.80
CA VAL A 225 28.38 -14.23 37.41
C VAL A 225 26.89 -13.91 37.23
N LEU A 226 26.60 -12.72 36.70
CA LEU A 226 25.24 -12.22 36.56
C LEU A 226 24.69 -12.42 35.13
N ASP A 227 23.59 -13.16 35.04
CA ASP A 227 22.71 -13.22 33.88
C ASP A 227 21.68 -12.08 33.95
N PHE A 228 21.74 -11.15 33.00
CA PHE A 228 20.75 -10.07 32.84
C PHE A 228 19.59 -10.57 32.00
N LEU A 229 18.36 -10.34 32.49
CA LEU A 229 17.13 -10.76 31.83
C LEU A 229 16.22 -9.57 31.50
N VAL A 230 15.61 -9.61 30.33
CA VAL A 230 14.47 -8.76 29.96
C VAL A 230 13.33 -9.66 29.51
N ASN A 231 12.14 -9.46 30.08
CA ASN A 231 10.95 -10.29 29.86
C ASN A 231 11.23 -11.80 30.03
N ASN A 232 12.02 -12.14 31.06
CA ASN A 232 12.45 -13.51 31.35
C ASN A 232 13.40 -14.16 30.33
N HIS A 233 13.84 -13.43 29.31
CA HIS A 233 14.86 -13.87 28.36
C HIS A 233 16.22 -13.32 28.76
N LYS A 234 17.23 -14.19 28.79
CA LYS A 234 18.61 -13.76 28.99
C LYS A 234 19.06 -12.89 27.82
N VAL A 235 19.51 -11.68 28.13
CA VAL A 235 20.04 -10.71 27.15
C VAL A 235 21.55 -10.57 27.21
N SER A 236 22.17 -10.88 28.36
CA SER A 236 23.62 -10.76 28.55
C SER A 236 24.06 -11.54 29.79
N THR A 237 25.35 -11.86 29.84
CA THR A 237 26.03 -12.41 31.02
C THR A 237 27.25 -11.53 31.31
N ARG A 238 27.45 -11.15 32.58
CA ARG A 238 28.55 -10.27 33.01
C ARG A 238 29.07 -10.68 34.38
N THR A 239 30.39 -10.72 34.53
CA THR A 239 31.04 -10.86 35.83
C THR A 239 31.12 -9.48 36.52
N PRO A 240 30.67 -9.35 37.78
CA PRO A 240 30.84 -8.15 38.58
C PRO A 240 32.29 -7.68 38.68
N SER A 241 32.49 -6.36 38.72
CA SER A 241 33.80 -5.78 38.99
C SER A 241 34.25 -6.08 40.41
N VAL A 242 35.45 -6.64 40.57
CA VAL A 242 36.04 -6.97 41.90
C VAL A 242 36.22 -5.78 42.84
N SER A 243 36.18 -4.55 42.32
CA SER A 243 36.35 -3.32 43.12
C SER A 243 35.04 -2.70 43.59
N SER A 244 33.93 -2.96 42.90
CA SER A 244 32.64 -2.31 43.16
C SER A 244 31.46 -3.27 43.31
N GLY A 245 31.61 -4.54 42.92
CA GLY A 245 30.52 -5.50 42.81
C GLY A 245 29.56 -5.21 41.66
N ASN A 246 29.84 -4.20 40.81
CA ASN A 246 28.90 -3.76 39.79
C ASN A 246 29.14 -4.46 38.44
N ALA A 247 28.04 -4.77 37.75
CA ALA A 247 28.01 -5.15 36.35
C ALA A 247 26.94 -4.37 35.60
N SER A 248 27.18 -4.05 34.33
CA SER A 248 26.20 -3.36 33.49
C SER A 248 26.21 -3.89 32.05
N THR A 249 25.07 -3.77 31.38
CA THR A 249 24.90 -4.14 29.98
C THR A 249 23.90 -3.21 29.31
N THR A 250 24.12 -2.95 28.02
CA THR A 250 23.13 -2.31 27.14
C THR A 250 22.75 -3.30 26.06
N VAL A 251 21.44 -3.49 25.83
CA VAL A 251 20.89 -4.40 24.81
C VAL A 251 19.86 -3.67 23.96
N ALA A 252 19.81 -3.99 22.67
CA ALA A 252 18.72 -3.55 21.80
C ALA A 252 17.49 -4.42 22.07
N LEU A 253 16.35 -3.79 22.35
CA LEU A 253 15.05 -4.46 22.45
C LEU A 253 14.36 -4.58 21.08
N GLY A 254 14.93 -3.97 20.05
CA GLY A 254 14.42 -3.93 18.68
C GLY A 254 13.80 -2.58 18.33
N PRO A 255 13.38 -2.38 17.07
CA PRO A 255 12.31 -1.46 16.76
C PRO A 255 10.98 -2.03 17.24
N PHE A 256 10.14 -1.19 17.82
CA PHE A 256 8.74 -1.56 18.05
C PHE A 256 7.97 -1.24 16.78
N ALA A 257 7.56 -2.29 16.08
CA ALA A 257 7.05 -2.16 14.72
C ALA A 257 5.59 -1.72 14.67
N ASP A 258 4.81 -1.97 15.73
CA ASP A 258 3.37 -1.74 15.76
C ASP A 258 3.03 -0.85 16.96
N ASP A 259 1.92 -0.12 16.88
CA ASP A 259 1.50 0.81 17.91
C ASP A 259 1.07 0.08 19.21
N GLY A 260 0.85 0.84 20.28
CA GLY A 260 0.38 0.30 21.55
C GLY A 260 1.41 0.25 22.68
N THR A 261 1.10 -0.49 23.75
CA THR A 261 1.85 -0.43 25.02
C THR A 261 2.59 -1.72 25.31
N TYR A 262 3.92 -1.65 25.28
CA TYR A 262 4.80 -2.80 25.49
C TYR A 262 5.45 -2.73 26.86
N THR A 263 5.16 -3.71 27.70
CA THR A 263 5.74 -3.81 29.04
C THR A 263 7.08 -4.54 28.99
N GLN A 264 8.12 -3.90 29.52
CA GLN A 264 9.47 -4.43 29.63
C GLN A 264 9.79 -4.68 31.11
N THR A 265 10.17 -5.90 31.44
CA THR A 265 10.50 -6.29 32.82
C THR A 265 11.93 -6.76 32.92
N ALA A 266 12.75 -6.05 33.68
CA ALA A 266 14.14 -6.37 33.94
C ALA A 266 14.32 -7.16 35.25
N GLN A 267 15.23 -8.12 35.23
CA GLN A 267 15.67 -8.89 36.40
C GLN A 267 17.14 -9.31 36.20
N VAL A 268 17.86 -9.56 37.28
CA VAL A 268 19.18 -10.22 37.24
C VAL A 268 19.13 -11.52 38.03
N ARG A 269 19.88 -12.53 37.55
CA ARG A 269 20.06 -13.83 38.19
C ARG A 269 21.55 -14.13 38.31
N ASP A 270 22.01 -14.56 39.47
CA ASP A 270 23.40 -15.02 39.69
C ASP A 270 23.64 -16.45 39.14
N GLU A 271 24.84 -16.98 39.39
CA GLU A 271 25.26 -18.30 38.95
C GLU A 271 24.62 -19.45 39.74
N ASP A 272 24.21 -19.16 40.98
CA ASP A 272 23.55 -20.09 41.90
C ASP A 272 22.01 -20.11 41.70
N GLY A 273 21.50 -19.21 40.85
CA GLY A 273 20.12 -19.18 40.38
C GLY A 273 19.19 -18.30 41.20
N VAL A 274 19.71 -17.56 42.17
CA VAL A 274 19.00 -16.56 42.96
C VAL A 274 18.74 -15.32 42.09
N THR A 275 17.64 -14.60 42.36
CA THR A 275 17.19 -13.51 41.47
C THR A 275 16.85 -12.24 42.23
N SER A 276 17.16 -11.10 41.61
CA SER A 276 16.78 -9.78 42.13
C SER A 276 15.27 -9.54 42.12
N GLN A 277 14.84 -8.47 42.80
CA GLN A 277 13.55 -7.85 42.53
C GLN A 277 13.46 -7.38 41.08
N ARG A 278 12.23 -7.33 40.54
CA ARG A 278 11.96 -6.96 39.15
C ARG A 278 11.71 -5.46 39.03
N ILE A 279 12.21 -4.85 37.97
CA ILE A 279 11.87 -3.47 37.59
C ILE A 279 11.10 -3.49 36.28
N THR A 280 9.91 -2.90 36.27
CA THR A 280 9.04 -2.85 35.09
C THR A 280 8.95 -1.43 34.53
N ARG A 281 9.00 -1.30 33.20
CA ARG A 281 8.84 -0.05 32.44
C ARG A 281 7.96 -0.31 31.23
N THR A 282 7.27 0.72 30.75
CA THR A 282 6.49 0.65 29.50
C THR A 282 7.13 1.45 28.38
N VAL A 283 7.01 0.91 27.17
CA VAL A 283 7.24 1.61 25.91
C VAL A 283 5.87 1.84 25.29
N ASN A 284 5.41 3.09 25.24
CA ASN A 284 4.17 3.45 24.58
C ASN A 284 4.51 3.90 23.15
N VAL A 285 4.06 3.14 22.17
CA VAL A 285 4.35 3.32 20.76
C VAL A 285 3.14 4.00 20.11
N GLN A 286 3.40 5.09 19.39
CA GLN A 286 2.39 5.86 18.69
C GLN A 286 2.44 5.54 17.19
N ASN A 287 1.26 5.34 16.60
CA ASN A 287 1.06 5.19 15.15
C ASN A 287 1.70 6.36 14.37
N VAL A 288 2.36 6.04 13.26
CA VAL A 288 2.91 6.95 12.26
C VAL A 288 2.20 6.71 10.93
N ALA A 289 1.41 7.69 10.50
CA ALA A 289 0.71 7.61 9.22
C ALA A 289 1.62 7.23 8.00
N PRO A 290 1.07 6.52 7.00
CA PRO A 290 1.83 6.06 5.85
C PRO A 290 2.30 7.22 5.00
N THR A 291 3.35 6.99 4.21
CA THR A 291 3.77 7.92 3.15
C THR A 291 3.32 7.41 1.79
N LEU A 292 2.46 8.18 1.10
CA LEU A 292 2.11 7.92 -0.30
C LEU A 292 3.28 8.32 -1.19
N ARG A 293 3.99 7.31 -1.69
CA ARG A 293 5.19 7.43 -2.50
C ARG A 293 4.90 7.93 -3.90
N ASN A 294 3.86 7.43 -4.57
CA ASN A 294 3.52 7.74 -5.96
C ASN A 294 2.00 7.70 -6.21
N LEU A 295 1.55 8.53 -7.16
CA LEU A 295 0.30 8.38 -7.90
C LEU A 295 0.67 8.59 -9.37
N ASN A 296 0.59 7.52 -10.16
CA ASN A 296 1.06 7.50 -11.54
C ASN A 296 -0.05 7.01 -12.46
N LEU A 297 -0.59 7.89 -13.29
CA LEU A 297 -1.44 7.54 -14.43
C LEU A 297 -0.61 6.83 -15.50
N SER A 298 -1.20 5.85 -16.18
CA SER A 298 -0.57 5.17 -17.31
C SER A 298 -0.24 6.11 -18.47
N ASN A 299 -1.07 7.15 -18.65
CA ASN A 299 -0.85 8.28 -19.54
C ASN A 299 -1.44 9.54 -18.89
N THR A 300 -0.81 10.70 -19.06
CA THR A 300 -1.35 11.98 -18.60
C THR A 300 -2.18 12.68 -19.67
N VAL A 301 -2.04 12.27 -20.92
CA VAL A 301 -2.82 12.75 -22.06
C VAL A 301 -3.25 11.56 -22.90
N ILE A 302 -4.54 11.46 -23.16
CA ILE A 302 -5.15 10.48 -24.07
C ILE A 302 -6.10 11.21 -25.02
N ASN A 303 -6.53 10.51 -26.07
CA ASN A 303 -7.67 10.92 -26.87
C ASN A 303 -8.94 10.24 -26.33
N GLU A 304 -10.12 10.80 -26.56
CA GLU A 304 -11.37 10.13 -26.21
C GLU A 304 -11.55 8.79 -26.95
N GLY A 305 -12.41 7.94 -26.39
CA GLY A 305 -12.50 6.53 -26.75
C GLY A 305 -11.34 5.67 -26.24
N GLN A 306 -10.26 6.27 -25.69
CA GLN A 306 -9.15 5.54 -25.06
C GLN A 306 -9.38 5.29 -23.57
N SER A 307 -8.61 4.35 -23.01
CA SER A 307 -8.65 4.01 -21.58
C SER A 307 -7.38 4.43 -20.85
N ALA A 308 -7.49 4.63 -19.53
CA ALA A 308 -6.37 4.88 -18.65
C ALA A 308 -6.43 4.02 -17.38
N SER A 309 -5.31 3.91 -16.70
CA SER A 309 -5.20 3.30 -15.38
C SER A 309 -4.34 4.17 -14.48
N VAL A 310 -4.41 3.93 -13.18
CA VAL A 310 -3.59 4.61 -12.18
C VAL A 310 -2.94 3.58 -11.26
N GLN A 311 -1.69 3.83 -10.91
CA GLN A 311 -0.94 3.08 -9.91
C GLN A 311 -0.64 3.98 -8.72
N LEU A 312 -0.96 3.50 -7.52
CA LEU A 312 -0.56 4.14 -6.27
C LEU A 312 0.44 3.24 -5.55
N SER A 313 1.42 3.84 -4.89
CA SER A 313 2.34 3.12 -4.02
C SER A 313 2.59 3.85 -2.73
N ALA A 314 2.64 3.15 -1.60
CA ALA A 314 2.87 3.71 -0.27
C ALA A 314 3.78 2.82 0.59
N THR A 315 4.39 3.44 1.59
CA THR A 315 5.19 2.78 2.61
C THR A 315 4.79 3.31 3.98
N ASP A 316 4.66 2.41 4.94
CA ASP A 316 4.54 2.73 6.36
C ASP A 316 5.83 2.31 7.11
N PRO A 317 6.38 3.15 8.02
CA PRO A 317 7.35 2.75 9.02
C PRO A 317 6.85 1.68 10.01
N GLY A 318 5.55 1.67 10.30
CA GLY A 318 4.89 0.70 11.16
C GLY A 318 4.54 -0.62 10.45
N ALA A 319 4.03 -1.56 11.24
CA ALA A 319 3.68 -2.91 10.86
C ALA A 319 2.24 -3.00 10.35
N ASP A 320 1.86 -2.12 9.42
CA ASP A 320 0.46 -1.83 9.11
C ASP A 320 0.03 -2.29 7.74
N SER A 321 -1.22 -2.74 7.64
CA SER A 321 -1.86 -2.89 6.33
C SER A 321 -2.20 -1.53 5.74
N ILE A 322 -2.06 -1.36 4.41
CA ILE A 322 -2.33 -0.08 3.76
C ILE A 322 -3.56 -0.16 2.86
N SER A 323 -4.55 0.69 3.12
CA SER A 323 -5.69 0.95 2.24
C SER A 323 -5.44 2.17 1.34
N PHE A 324 -5.68 2.04 0.04
CA PHE A 324 -5.46 3.10 -0.94
C PHE A 324 -6.77 3.76 -1.35
N PHE A 325 -6.74 5.08 -1.47
CA PHE A 325 -7.90 5.90 -1.82
C PHE A 325 -7.60 6.74 -3.06
N LEU A 326 -8.55 6.78 -3.98
CA LEU A 326 -8.56 7.64 -5.16
C LEU A 326 -9.85 8.45 -5.16
N ASN A 327 -9.75 9.79 -5.18
CA ASN A 327 -10.89 10.70 -5.07
C ASN A 327 -11.81 10.35 -3.88
N ASN A 328 -11.19 10.07 -2.73
CA ASN A 328 -11.83 9.63 -1.48
C ASN A 328 -12.56 8.27 -1.55
N GLN A 329 -12.43 7.51 -2.64
CA GLN A 329 -12.96 6.15 -2.73
C GLN A 329 -11.86 5.12 -2.48
N ASN A 330 -12.13 4.12 -1.63
CA ASN A 330 -11.21 3.01 -1.42
C ASN A 330 -11.10 2.18 -2.71
N ILE A 331 -9.89 2.05 -3.25
CA ILE A 331 -9.60 1.25 -4.45
C ILE A 331 -8.95 -0.11 -4.13
N GLY A 332 -8.67 -0.37 -2.85
CA GLY A 332 -8.26 -1.66 -2.30
C GLY A 332 -7.23 -1.54 -1.19
N THR A 333 -7.03 -2.65 -0.48
CA THR A 333 -6.13 -2.78 0.68
C THR A 333 -5.06 -3.83 0.40
N ASP A 334 -3.82 -3.48 0.71
CA ASP A 334 -2.68 -4.41 0.73
C ASP A 334 -2.40 -4.80 2.19
N TYR A 335 -2.71 -6.06 2.53
CA TYR A 335 -2.60 -6.59 3.90
C TYR A 335 -1.16 -6.89 4.35
N ARG A 336 -0.16 -6.62 3.51
CA ARG A 336 1.24 -6.73 3.93
C ARG A 336 1.60 -5.58 4.86
N THR A 337 2.20 -5.95 5.98
CA THR A 337 2.57 -5.03 7.08
C THR A 337 3.92 -4.34 6.90
N SER A 338 4.62 -4.54 5.76
CA SER A 338 5.93 -3.94 5.55
C SER A 338 6.29 -3.79 4.08
N GLY A 339 7.31 -2.97 3.82
CA GLY A 339 7.83 -2.73 2.47
C GLY A 339 6.98 -1.77 1.64
N ASN A 340 7.17 -1.78 0.32
CA ASN A 340 6.38 -0.95 -0.60
C ASN A 340 5.09 -1.67 -1.01
N ARG A 341 3.95 -1.05 -0.72
CA ARG A 341 2.61 -1.53 -1.06
C ARG A 341 2.15 -0.82 -2.33
N VAL A 342 1.57 -1.56 -3.27
CA VAL A 342 1.23 -1.03 -4.60
C VAL A 342 -0.13 -1.55 -5.02
N ILE A 343 -0.97 -0.65 -5.55
CA ILE A 343 -2.25 -1.03 -6.16
C ILE A 343 -2.39 -0.40 -7.53
N ASN A 344 -3.06 -1.12 -8.45
CA ASN A 344 -3.40 -0.64 -9.78
C ASN A 344 -4.92 -0.58 -9.91
N LYS A 345 -5.44 0.54 -10.39
CA LYS A 345 -6.87 0.73 -10.66
C LYS A 345 -7.06 1.09 -12.13
N ASN A 346 -7.87 0.29 -12.82
CA ASN A 346 -8.37 0.66 -14.14
C ASN A 346 -9.42 1.79 -13.99
N LEU A 347 -9.23 2.89 -14.73
CA LEU A 347 -10.13 4.05 -14.72
C LEU A 347 -11.24 3.95 -15.78
N GLY A 348 -11.15 2.96 -16.67
CA GLY A 348 -12.10 2.74 -17.76
C GLY A 348 -11.77 3.53 -19.01
N VAL A 349 -12.73 3.55 -19.93
CA VAL A 349 -12.69 4.32 -21.18
C VAL A 349 -13.27 5.71 -20.93
N PHE A 350 -12.61 6.74 -21.46
CA PHE A 350 -13.09 8.11 -21.41
C PHE A 350 -13.81 8.39 -22.72
N ALA A 351 -15.13 8.45 -22.65
CA ALA A 351 -15.96 8.58 -23.83
C ALA A 351 -15.91 9.98 -24.43
N ASP A 352 -15.58 11.00 -23.65
CA ASP A 352 -15.66 12.40 -24.03
C ASP A 352 -14.37 13.14 -23.63
N ASN A 353 -14.12 14.28 -24.26
CA ASN A 353 -12.99 15.13 -23.95
C ASN A 353 -13.09 15.69 -22.51
N GLY A 354 -11.98 16.22 -22.00
CA GLY A 354 -11.99 16.94 -20.73
C GLY A 354 -10.74 16.80 -19.89
N SER A 355 -10.81 17.28 -18.65
CA SER A 355 -9.69 17.30 -17.71
C SER A 355 -10.11 16.70 -16.37
N PHE A 356 -9.57 15.52 -16.06
CA PHE A 356 -9.90 14.75 -14.88
C PHE A 356 -8.75 14.77 -13.88
N THR A 357 -8.93 15.45 -12.75
CA THR A 357 -7.94 15.48 -11.67
C THR A 357 -8.19 14.36 -10.68
N TYR A 358 -7.18 13.50 -10.50
CA TYR A 358 -7.17 12.41 -9.54
C TYR A 358 -6.37 12.78 -8.31
N THR A 359 -6.95 12.52 -7.14
CA THR A 359 -6.35 12.76 -5.83
C THR A 359 -6.16 11.44 -5.10
N GLY A 360 -4.92 11.11 -4.73
CA GLY A 360 -4.55 9.88 -4.04
C GLY A 360 -4.18 10.11 -2.58
N GLN A 361 -4.60 9.17 -1.73
CA GLN A 361 -4.20 9.04 -0.33
C GLN A 361 -4.05 7.56 0.04
N ALA A 362 -3.34 7.28 1.13
CA ALA A 362 -3.24 5.97 1.76
C ALA A 362 -3.59 6.09 3.25
N ARG A 363 -4.06 5.00 3.85
CA ARG A 363 -4.35 4.90 5.29
C ARG A 363 -3.85 3.57 5.84
N ASP A 364 -3.22 3.60 7.01
CA ASP A 364 -2.93 2.40 7.79
C ASP A 364 -4.21 1.85 8.48
N ASP A 365 -4.12 0.66 9.08
CA ASP A 365 -5.20 0.03 9.85
C ASP A 365 -5.47 0.68 11.21
N ASP A 366 -4.53 1.50 11.71
CA ASP A 366 -4.64 2.24 12.95
C ASP A 366 -5.16 3.69 12.76
N GLY A 367 -5.59 4.03 11.54
CA GLY A 367 -6.32 5.24 11.20
C GLY A 367 -5.47 6.45 10.79
N GLY A 368 -4.15 6.32 10.69
CA GLY A 368 -3.28 7.34 10.13
C GLY A 368 -3.52 7.54 8.63
N ILE A 369 -3.29 8.77 8.16
CA ILE A 369 -3.60 9.19 6.79
C ILE A 369 -2.36 9.82 6.17
N SER A 370 -2.01 9.35 4.98
CA SER A 370 -0.82 9.82 4.27
C SER A 370 -0.90 11.27 3.79
N ASN A 371 0.24 11.77 3.31
CA ASN A 371 0.27 12.90 2.40
C ASN A 371 -0.63 12.65 1.17
N THR A 372 -1.18 13.71 0.61
CA THR A 372 -1.99 13.67 -0.61
C THR A 372 -1.10 13.85 -1.85
N ARG A 373 -1.43 13.18 -2.95
CA ARG A 373 -0.87 13.45 -4.28
C ARG A 373 -1.96 13.66 -5.31
N THR A 374 -1.71 14.51 -6.29
CA THR A 374 -2.64 14.77 -7.38
C THR A 374 -1.98 14.58 -8.74
N GLN A 375 -2.76 14.13 -9.72
CA GLN A 375 -2.36 14.13 -11.13
C GLN A 375 -3.59 14.35 -12.00
N THR A 376 -3.41 15.07 -13.11
CA THR A 376 -4.48 15.37 -14.05
C THR A 376 -4.32 14.55 -15.32
N LEU A 377 -5.41 13.93 -15.76
CA LEU A 377 -5.57 13.30 -17.06
C LEU A 377 -6.27 14.29 -18.00
N THR A 378 -5.67 14.60 -19.13
CA THR A 378 -6.31 15.36 -20.21
C THR A 378 -6.77 14.41 -21.30
N VAL A 379 -8.06 14.44 -21.61
CA VAL A 379 -8.68 13.73 -22.73
C VAL A 379 -8.92 14.73 -23.84
N ARG A 380 -8.34 14.48 -25.02
CA ARG A 380 -8.47 15.34 -26.20
C ARG A 380 -9.62 14.86 -27.08
N ASN A 381 -10.35 15.83 -27.63
CA ASN A 381 -11.33 15.62 -28.70
C ASN A 381 -10.67 14.95 -29.92
N VAL A 382 -11.39 14.00 -30.53
CA VAL A 382 -11.08 13.33 -31.78
C VAL A 382 -12.18 13.68 -32.79
N ALA A 383 -11.82 14.41 -33.84
CA ALA A 383 -12.78 14.78 -34.87
C ALA A 383 -13.55 13.59 -35.47
N PRO A 384 -14.82 13.80 -35.91
CA PRO A 384 -15.65 12.75 -36.47
C PRO A 384 -15.10 12.28 -37.80
N THR A 385 -15.45 11.07 -38.20
CA THR A 385 -15.22 10.56 -39.55
C THR A 385 -16.53 10.52 -40.31
N LEU A 386 -16.61 11.25 -41.43
CA LEU A 386 -17.71 11.11 -42.37
C LEU A 386 -17.49 9.80 -43.14
N GLN A 387 -18.35 8.82 -42.87
CA GLN A 387 -18.26 7.47 -43.41
C GLN A 387 -18.87 7.39 -44.82
N GLY A 388 -19.81 8.27 -45.15
CA GLY A 388 -20.24 8.43 -46.52
C GLY A 388 -21.21 9.57 -46.79
N PHE A 389 -21.39 9.80 -48.08
CA PHE A 389 -22.23 10.83 -48.66
C PHE A 389 -22.84 10.27 -49.96
N ASN A 390 -24.16 10.12 -49.94
CA ASN A 390 -24.96 9.59 -51.04
C ASN A 390 -25.95 10.65 -51.53
N LEU A 391 -26.10 10.73 -52.84
CA LEU A 391 -27.24 11.39 -53.47
C LEU A 391 -28.29 10.32 -53.81
N SER A 392 -29.56 10.71 -53.86
CA SER A 392 -30.64 9.81 -54.26
C SER A 392 -30.39 9.19 -55.64
N ASN A 393 -29.88 9.99 -56.57
CA ASN A 393 -29.39 9.60 -57.89
C ASN A 393 -28.15 10.44 -58.26
N ALA A 394 -27.28 9.91 -59.13
CA ALA A 394 -26.16 10.68 -59.69
C ALA A 394 -26.55 11.48 -60.94
N VAL A 395 -27.59 11.01 -61.64
CA VAL A 395 -28.16 11.64 -62.83
C VAL A 395 -29.67 11.66 -62.67
N ILE A 396 -30.30 12.80 -62.91
CA ILE A 396 -31.74 12.99 -62.98
C ILE A 396 -32.07 13.78 -64.26
N ASN A 397 -33.35 13.92 -64.57
CA ASN A 397 -33.78 14.86 -65.57
C ASN A 397 -34.29 16.13 -64.88
N GLU A 398 -34.40 17.23 -65.60
CA GLU A 398 -35.06 18.42 -65.04
C GLU A 398 -36.54 18.15 -64.73
N GLY A 399 -37.09 18.98 -63.85
CA GLY A 399 -38.38 18.72 -63.20
C GLY A 399 -38.32 17.65 -62.11
N ASP A 400 -37.26 16.82 -62.04
CA ASP A 400 -37.09 15.84 -60.97
C ASP A 400 -36.52 16.46 -59.68
N SER A 401 -36.68 15.74 -58.57
CA SER A 401 -36.11 16.10 -57.27
C SER A 401 -35.02 15.15 -56.81
N ALA A 402 -34.11 15.65 -55.98
CA ALA A 402 -33.06 14.84 -55.37
C ALA A 402 -32.95 15.09 -53.85
N PHE A 403 -32.37 14.12 -53.14
CA PHE A 403 -32.00 14.28 -51.74
C PHE A 403 -30.56 13.84 -51.50
N ALA A 404 -29.96 14.32 -50.41
CA ALA A 404 -28.64 13.93 -49.94
C ALA A 404 -28.75 13.22 -48.59
N GLU A 405 -27.96 12.16 -48.40
CA GLU A 405 -27.75 11.49 -47.12
C GLU A 405 -26.27 11.48 -46.75
N LEU A 406 -25.98 11.93 -45.54
CA LEU A 406 -24.64 11.90 -44.96
C LEU A 406 -24.68 11.03 -43.71
N PHE A 407 -23.63 10.24 -43.49
CA PHE A 407 -23.48 9.42 -42.29
C PHE A 407 -22.05 9.48 -41.75
N ALA A 408 -21.94 9.61 -40.43
CA ALA A 408 -20.67 9.79 -39.74
C ALA A 408 -20.63 9.01 -38.43
N THR A 409 -19.41 8.76 -37.97
CA THR A 409 -19.11 8.18 -36.66
C THR A 409 -18.02 9.01 -35.99
N ASP A 410 -18.14 9.16 -34.69
CA ASP A 410 -17.11 9.71 -33.81
C ASP A 410 -16.73 8.64 -32.77
N PRO A 411 -15.43 8.44 -32.48
CA PRO A 411 -14.95 7.70 -31.31
C PRO A 411 -15.40 8.31 -29.97
N GLY A 412 -15.59 9.62 -29.92
CA GLY A 412 -16.07 10.40 -28.78
C GLY A 412 -17.59 10.37 -28.60
N ALA A 413 -18.01 10.88 -27.45
CA ALA A 413 -19.39 10.94 -27.00
C ALA A 413 -20.10 12.20 -27.52
N ASP A 414 -20.00 12.44 -28.81
CA ASP A 414 -20.34 13.72 -29.43
C ASP A 414 -21.62 13.69 -30.26
N ALA A 415 -22.38 14.78 -30.17
CA ALA A 415 -23.42 15.07 -31.14
C ALA A 415 -22.79 15.51 -32.47
N ILE A 416 -23.28 14.96 -33.59
CA ILE A 416 -22.71 15.31 -34.91
C ILE A 416 -23.65 16.23 -35.67
N SER A 417 -23.12 17.38 -36.10
CA SER A 417 -23.75 18.28 -37.07
C SER A 417 -23.22 18.01 -38.47
N PHE A 418 -24.13 17.97 -39.46
CA PHE A 418 -23.81 17.68 -40.85
C PHE A 418 -23.94 18.94 -41.71
N PHE A 419 -23.01 19.11 -42.64
CA PHE A 419 -22.91 20.28 -43.50
C PHE A 419 -22.87 19.86 -44.96
N LEU A 420 -23.60 20.60 -45.80
CA LEU A 420 -23.57 20.50 -47.25
C LEU A 420 -23.21 21.87 -47.83
N ASN A 421 -22.11 21.97 -48.56
CA ASN A 421 -21.59 23.25 -49.08
C ASN A 421 -21.48 24.33 -47.96
N ASN A 422 -20.99 23.91 -46.79
CA ASN A 422 -20.86 24.72 -45.56
C ASN A 422 -22.19 25.21 -44.94
N GLN A 423 -23.34 24.74 -45.42
CA GLN A 423 -24.64 24.98 -44.79
C GLN A 423 -24.99 23.81 -43.87
N ASN A 424 -25.41 24.09 -42.63
CA ASN A 424 -25.86 23.04 -41.71
C ASN A 424 -27.19 22.46 -42.21
N ILE A 425 -27.23 21.14 -42.40
CA ILE A 425 -28.40 20.41 -42.89
C ILE A 425 -29.09 19.59 -41.79
N GLY A 426 -28.52 19.55 -40.58
CA GLY A 426 -29.10 18.87 -39.43
C GLY A 426 -28.05 18.40 -38.43
N THR A 427 -28.50 18.16 -37.20
CA THR A 427 -27.68 17.62 -36.11
C THR A 427 -28.33 16.37 -35.56
N ASP A 428 -27.57 15.28 -35.45
CA ASP A 428 -27.97 14.08 -34.73
C ASP A 428 -27.40 14.16 -33.31
N THR A 429 -28.28 14.28 -32.32
CA THR A 429 -27.92 14.51 -30.91
C THR A 429 -27.49 13.24 -30.18
N ARG A 430 -27.50 12.09 -30.86
CA ARG A 430 -26.95 10.86 -30.28
C ARG A 430 -25.43 10.96 -30.22
N THR A 431 -24.90 10.67 -29.04
CA THR A 431 -23.47 10.75 -28.72
C THR A 431 -22.68 9.52 -29.12
N SER A 432 -23.29 8.49 -29.72
CA SER A 432 -22.58 7.26 -30.08
C SER A 432 -23.23 6.50 -31.23
N GLY A 433 -22.48 5.55 -31.80
CA GLY A 433 -22.92 4.73 -32.92
C GLY A 433 -22.86 5.47 -34.26
N ASN A 434 -23.62 5.01 -35.25
CA ASN A 434 -23.67 5.67 -36.57
C ASN A 434 -24.74 6.77 -36.56
N ARG A 435 -24.36 7.98 -36.97
CA ARG A 435 -25.22 9.16 -37.02
C ARG A 435 -25.44 9.54 -38.47
N PHE A 436 -26.62 10.01 -38.81
CA PHE A 436 -26.94 10.37 -40.19
C PHE A 436 -27.98 11.47 -40.29
N VAL A 437 -27.95 12.19 -41.39
CA VAL A 437 -28.95 13.20 -41.76
C VAL A 437 -29.31 13.02 -43.23
N ARG A 438 -30.62 13.16 -43.52
CA ARG A 438 -31.16 13.27 -44.88
C ARG A 438 -31.67 14.69 -45.09
N THR A 439 -31.29 15.32 -46.20
CA THR A 439 -31.81 16.63 -46.60
C THR A 439 -32.36 16.60 -48.02
N ASN A 440 -33.45 17.30 -48.26
CA ASN A 440 -34.01 17.47 -49.60
C ASN A 440 -33.24 18.57 -50.34
N LEU A 441 -32.80 18.30 -51.57
CA LEU A 441 -32.11 19.29 -52.42
C LEU A 441 -33.09 20.10 -53.27
N GLY A 442 -34.37 19.70 -53.31
CA GLY A 442 -35.41 20.35 -54.09
C GLY A 442 -35.59 19.75 -55.48
N VAL A 443 -36.40 20.43 -56.27
CA VAL A 443 -36.63 20.16 -57.70
C VAL A 443 -35.63 20.97 -58.51
N PHE A 444 -35.05 20.37 -59.55
CA PHE A 444 -34.12 21.02 -60.45
C PHE A 444 -34.88 21.45 -61.70
N ALA A 445 -34.95 22.77 -61.91
CA ALA A 445 -35.85 23.37 -62.89
C ALA A 445 -35.27 23.51 -64.30
N ASP A 446 -34.00 23.15 -64.48
CA ASP A 446 -33.16 23.45 -65.64
C ASP A 446 -31.97 22.46 -65.61
N GLU A 447 -31.35 22.15 -66.74
CA GLU A 447 -30.25 21.21 -66.82
C GLU A 447 -28.95 21.74 -66.18
N GLY A 448 -28.01 20.83 -65.93
CA GLY A 448 -26.68 21.24 -65.47
C GLY A 448 -25.99 20.25 -64.56
N THR A 449 -24.89 20.70 -63.98
CA THR A 449 -24.04 19.86 -63.12
C THR A 449 -23.79 20.54 -61.78
N PHE A 450 -24.34 19.95 -60.72
CA PHE A 450 -24.29 20.47 -59.35
C PHE A 450 -23.33 19.65 -58.50
N THR A 451 -22.27 20.28 -57.98
CA THR A 451 -21.33 19.60 -57.07
C THR A 451 -21.61 19.98 -55.62
N TYR A 452 -21.81 18.97 -54.79
CA TYR A 452 -22.06 19.10 -53.36
C TYR A 452 -20.86 18.59 -52.57
N ARG A 453 -20.53 19.28 -51.47
CA ARG A 453 -19.47 18.92 -50.53
C ARG A 453 -20.07 18.63 -49.16
N GLY A 454 -19.97 17.38 -48.71
CA GLY A 454 -20.44 16.92 -47.40
C GLY A 454 -19.33 16.93 -46.37
N GLN A 455 -19.62 17.42 -45.16
CA GLN A 455 -18.73 17.39 -43.99
C GLN A 455 -19.56 17.16 -42.71
N ALA A 456 -18.95 16.58 -41.69
CA ALA A 456 -19.50 16.45 -40.34
C ALA A 456 -18.62 17.20 -39.33
N ARG A 457 -19.22 17.68 -38.24
CA ARG A 457 -18.55 18.36 -37.13
C ARG A 457 -19.13 17.86 -35.80
N ASP A 458 -18.26 17.53 -34.85
CA ASP A 458 -18.66 17.23 -33.47
C ASP A 458 -19.07 18.52 -32.71
N ASP A 459 -19.63 18.39 -31.50
CA ASP A 459 -19.98 19.53 -30.66
C ASP A 459 -18.79 20.18 -29.95
N ASP A 460 -17.62 19.53 -30.01
CA ASP A 460 -16.34 19.98 -29.47
C ASP A 460 -15.42 20.69 -30.48
N GLY A 461 -15.90 20.89 -31.71
CA GLY A 461 -15.27 21.67 -32.76
C GLY A 461 -14.36 20.94 -33.75
N GLY A 462 -14.22 19.62 -33.67
CA GLY A 462 -13.51 18.80 -34.65
C GLY A 462 -14.30 18.63 -35.95
N ASN A 463 -13.59 18.67 -37.08
CA ASN A 463 -14.18 18.55 -38.41
C ASN A 463 -13.76 17.25 -39.08
N SER A 464 -14.70 16.58 -39.74
CA SER A 464 -14.42 15.38 -40.49
C SER A 464 -13.67 15.63 -41.80
N ASN A 465 -13.28 14.52 -42.44
CA ASN A 465 -13.02 14.47 -43.88
C ASN A 465 -14.20 15.01 -44.69
N ILE A 466 -13.93 15.48 -45.90
CA ILE A 466 -14.93 16.00 -46.84
C ILE A 466 -15.16 14.98 -47.96
N PHE A 467 -16.42 14.71 -48.30
CA PHE A 467 -16.78 14.04 -49.54
C PHE A 467 -17.35 15.03 -50.55
N ALA A 468 -17.10 14.79 -51.84
CA ALA A 468 -17.75 15.50 -52.94
C ALA A 468 -18.58 14.52 -53.78
N ARG A 469 -19.77 14.96 -54.19
CA ARG A 469 -20.65 14.25 -55.11
C ARG A 469 -21.21 15.23 -56.13
N THR A 470 -21.40 14.74 -57.34
CA THR A 470 -21.92 15.52 -58.46
C THR A 470 -23.26 14.93 -58.88
N LEU A 471 -24.24 15.80 -59.04
CA LEU A 471 -25.55 15.53 -59.63
C LEU A 471 -25.56 16.14 -61.03
N THR A 472 -25.84 15.32 -62.05
CA THR A 472 -26.11 15.80 -63.40
C THR A 472 -27.61 15.81 -63.63
N VAL A 473 -28.13 16.93 -64.12
CA VAL A 473 -29.51 17.13 -64.54
C VAL A 473 -29.48 17.19 -66.06
N ASN A 474 -30.22 16.32 -66.73
CA ASN A 474 -30.35 16.35 -68.19
C ASN A 474 -31.58 17.18 -68.59
N ASN A 475 -31.45 17.89 -69.70
CA ASN A 475 -32.56 18.50 -70.43
C ASN A 475 -33.51 17.41 -70.96
N LEU A 476 -34.81 17.68 -71.02
CA LEU A 476 -35.88 16.88 -71.59
C LEU A 476 -36.56 17.62 -72.72
N ASP A 477 -36.87 16.90 -73.80
CA ASP A 477 -37.63 17.50 -74.90
C ASP A 477 -39.00 18.02 -74.42
N PRO A 478 -39.50 19.14 -75.00
CA PRO A 478 -40.84 19.63 -74.72
C PRO A 478 -41.92 18.66 -75.18
N ILE A 479 -43.15 18.85 -74.67
CA ILE A 479 -44.31 18.03 -75.02
C ILE A 479 -45.41 18.93 -75.58
N ILE A 480 -45.78 18.73 -76.85
CA ILE A 480 -46.97 19.36 -77.44
C ILE A 480 -48.21 18.74 -76.78
N THR A 481 -49.02 19.56 -76.12
CA THR A 481 -50.22 19.15 -75.38
C THR A 481 -51.51 19.35 -76.16
N SER A 482 -51.52 20.25 -77.13
CA SER A 482 -52.64 20.47 -78.06
C SER A 482 -52.12 21.00 -79.39
N LEU A 483 -52.74 20.58 -80.49
CA LEU A 483 -52.49 21.06 -81.85
C LEU A 483 -53.82 21.13 -82.60
N THR A 484 -53.98 22.11 -83.50
CA THR A 484 -55.10 22.15 -84.45
C THR A 484 -55.27 20.80 -85.15
N GLU A 485 -56.51 20.30 -85.25
CA GLU A 485 -56.83 19.05 -85.94
C GLU A 485 -56.94 19.26 -87.46
N ASP A 486 -56.95 18.17 -88.24
CA ASP A 486 -57.14 18.21 -89.69
C ASP A 486 -58.48 18.86 -90.08
N PHE A 487 -58.50 19.66 -91.15
CA PHE A 487 -59.72 20.29 -91.65
C PHE A 487 -59.71 20.56 -93.17
N THR A 488 -60.89 20.88 -93.70
CA THR A 488 -61.09 21.35 -95.08
C THR A 488 -61.38 22.84 -95.09
N ILE A 489 -60.87 23.57 -96.08
CA ILE A 489 -61.08 25.02 -96.20
C ILE A 489 -61.17 25.47 -97.66
N ASP A 490 -61.94 26.52 -97.91
CA ASP A 490 -61.96 27.15 -99.22
C ASP A 490 -60.70 28.02 -99.43
N THR A 491 -60.12 27.95 -100.62
CA THR A 491 -59.01 28.82 -101.03
C THR A 491 -59.36 30.30 -100.85
N ASN A 492 -58.34 31.09 -100.49
CA ASN A 492 -58.44 32.53 -100.19
C ASN A 492 -59.32 32.87 -98.97
N THR A 493 -59.67 31.90 -98.12
CA THR A 493 -60.25 32.13 -96.80
C THR A 493 -59.22 31.90 -95.70
N THR A 494 -59.33 32.65 -94.60
CA THR A 494 -58.41 32.52 -93.46
C THR A 494 -58.94 31.50 -92.45
N PHE A 495 -58.02 30.75 -91.84
CA PHE A 495 -58.29 29.92 -90.67
C PHE A 495 -57.32 30.24 -89.54
N ASN A 496 -57.69 29.82 -88.34
CA ASN A 496 -56.87 29.96 -87.15
C ASN A 496 -56.17 28.64 -86.86
N PHE A 497 -54.87 28.70 -86.61
CA PHE A 497 -54.10 27.58 -86.08
C PHE A 497 -53.59 27.90 -84.68
N ALA A 498 -53.46 26.88 -83.84
CA ALA A 498 -52.92 27.02 -82.50
C ALA A 498 -52.26 25.72 -82.03
N ALA A 499 -51.29 25.88 -81.16
CA ALA A 499 -50.66 24.81 -80.42
C ALA A 499 -50.40 25.24 -78.97
N THR A 500 -50.40 24.27 -78.06
CA THR A 500 -49.90 24.44 -76.70
C THR A 500 -48.86 23.37 -76.43
N ALA A 501 -47.83 23.71 -75.67
CA ALA A 501 -46.79 22.78 -75.24
C ALA A 501 -46.42 23.05 -73.77
N THR A 502 -45.83 22.05 -73.14
CA THR A 502 -45.31 22.12 -71.77
C THR A 502 -43.94 21.48 -71.72
N ASP A 503 -43.10 21.99 -70.84
CA ASP A 503 -41.79 21.42 -70.54
C ASP A 503 -41.67 21.07 -69.04
N PRO A 504 -41.09 19.91 -68.67
CA PRO A 504 -40.60 19.67 -67.31
C PRO A 504 -39.63 20.75 -66.78
N GLY A 505 -38.80 21.33 -67.64
CA GLY A 505 -37.94 22.48 -67.38
C GLY A 505 -38.77 23.76 -67.28
N ILE A 506 -39.21 24.10 -66.06
CA ILE A 506 -40.12 25.23 -65.85
C ILE A 506 -39.50 26.60 -66.18
N ASN A 507 -38.17 26.64 -66.36
CA ASN A 507 -37.45 27.84 -66.75
C ASN A 507 -37.28 27.97 -68.27
N ASP A 508 -37.62 26.92 -69.02
CA ASP A 508 -37.39 26.85 -70.46
C ASP A 508 -38.40 27.73 -71.19
N ILE A 509 -37.91 28.41 -72.22
CA ILE A 509 -38.74 29.33 -73.00
C ILE A 509 -39.14 28.62 -74.28
N LEU A 510 -40.37 28.10 -74.28
CA LEU A 510 -40.90 27.39 -75.45
C LEU A 510 -41.11 28.31 -76.65
N THR A 511 -40.43 27.98 -77.75
CA THR A 511 -40.55 28.65 -79.05
C THR A 511 -41.27 27.75 -80.04
N PHE A 512 -42.29 28.29 -80.72
CA PHE A 512 -43.14 27.57 -81.66
C PHE A 512 -42.85 28.08 -83.08
N ASP A 513 -42.22 27.25 -83.91
CA ASP A 513 -41.88 27.58 -85.29
C ASP A 513 -42.59 26.64 -86.26
N TRP A 514 -43.16 27.20 -87.33
CA TRP A 514 -44.00 26.47 -88.27
C TRP A 514 -43.37 26.39 -89.67
N ASP A 515 -43.64 25.28 -90.35
CA ASP A 515 -43.31 24.99 -91.75
C ASP A 515 -44.63 24.66 -92.47
N PHE A 516 -45.05 25.57 -93.34
CA PHE A 516 -46.31 25.58 -94.07
C PHE A 516 -46.14 25.32 -95.56
N ASP A 517 -44.95 25.55 -96.11
CA ASP A 517 -44.64 25.28 -97.51
C ASP A 517 -43.99 23.91 -97.76
N GLY A 518 -43.58 23.22 -96.70
CA GLY A 518 -43.09 21.85 -96.70
C GLY A 518 -41.62 21.73 -97.13
N ASP A 519 -40.84 22.80 -97.07
CA ASP A 519 -39.42 22.79 -97.42
C ASP A 519 -38.50 22.25 -96.29
N GLY A 520 -39.08 22.05 -95.09
CA GLY A 520 -38.40 21.55 -93.90
C GLY A 520 -37.66 22.62 -93.09
N LEU A 521 -37.79 23.89 -93.46
CA LEU A 521 -37.37 25.05 -92.71
C LEU A 521 -38.56 25.58 -91.91
N PHE A 522 -38.45 25.56 -90.59
CA PHE A 522 -39.50 26.07 -89.70
C PHE A 522 -39.34 27.58 -89.55
N ASP A 523 -39.60 28.35 -90.60
CA ASP A 523 -39.44 29.81 -90.62
C ASP A 523 -40.62 30.58 -91.22
N ASP A 524 -41.71 29.89 -91.58
CA ASP A 524 -42.91 30.51 -92.14
C ASP A 524 -43.72 31.32 -91.12
N PHE A 525 -43.73 30.85 -89.86
CA PHE A 525 -44.38 31.56 -88.76
C PHE A 525 -43.76 31.20 -87.41
N THR A 526 -43.64 32.19 -86.52
CA THR A 526 -43.24 31.98 -85.13
C THR A 526 -44.35 32.48 -84.19
N GLY A 527 -44.80 31.60 -83.29
CA GLY A 527 -45.84 31.88 -82.30
C GLY A 527 -46.74 30.68 -82.05
N SER A 528 -47.35 30.63 -80.86
CA SER A 528 -48.22 29.51 -80.46
C SER A 528 -49.58 29.50 -81.17
N SER A 529 -49.98 30.60 -81.80
CA SER A 529 -51.17 30.67 -82.66
C SER A 529 -51.09 31.79 -83.68
N GLY A 530 -51.86 31.67 -84.76
CA GLY A 530 -51.91 32.64 -85.83
C GLY A 530 -53.06 32.38 -86.82
N GLU A 531 -53.07 33.13 -87.91
CA GLU A 531 -54.01 32.95 -89.02
C GLU A 531 -53.24 32.67 -90.32
N TRP A 532 -53.77 31.81 -91.18
CA TRP A 532 -53.19 31.48 -92.49
C TRP A 532 -54.27 31.28 -93.55
N SER A 533 -53.88 31.31 -94.84
CA SER A 533 -54.78 31.01 -95.97
C SER A 533 -54.00 30.40 -97.14
N PHE A 534 -54.69 29.61 -97.98
CA PHE A 534 -54.12 29.00 -99.18
C PHE A 534 -54.65 29.68 -100.44
N SER A 535 -53.76 30.02 -101.38
CA SER A 535 -54.14 30.64 -102.65
C SER A 535 -54.49 29.65 -103.75
N ASN A 536 -54.11 28.37 -103.59
CA ASN A 536 -54.35 27.30 -104.54
C ASN A 536 -54.97 26.09 -103.85
N PRO A 537 -55.80 25.29 -104.55
CA PRO A 537 -56.35 24.07 -104.00
C PRO A 537 -55.27 23.00 -103.87
N GLY A 538 -55.36 22.17 -102.83
CA GLY A 538 -54.37 21.14 -102.54
C GLY A 538 -54.44 20.61 -101.12
N LEU A 539 -53.71 19.52 -100.86
CA LEU A 539 -53.52 19.00 -99.51
C LEU A 539 -52.20 19.53 -98.96
N TYR A 540 -52.28 20.36 -97.91
CA TYR A 540 -51.13 20.99 -97.27
C TYR A 540 -50.87 20.33 -95.91
N ALA A 541 -49.63 19.96 -95.64
CA ALA A 541 -49.19 19.52 -94.32
C ALA A 541 -48.61 20.72 -93.58
N MET A 542 -49.16 21.02 -92.41
CA MET A 542 -48.74 22.13 -91.55
C MET A 542 -47.90 21.54 -90.42
N ASN A 543 -46.58 21.70 -90.52
CA ASN A 543 -45.63 21.14 -89.56
C ASN A 543 -45.30 22.18 -88.49
N LEU A 544 -45.18 21.72 -87.24
CA LEU A 544 -44.78 22.51 -86.08
C LEU A 544 -43.53 21.90 -85.48
N ARG A 545 -42.56 22.75 -85.14
CA ARG A 545 -41.46 22.44 -84.21
C ARG A 545 -41.59 23.33 -82.99
N VAL A 546 -41.66 22.72 -81.81
CA VAL A 546 -41.51 23.40 -80.53
C VAL A 546 -40.11 23.14 -80.00
N SER A 547 -39.38 24.17 -79.61
CA SER A 547 -38.07 24.07 -78.97
C SER A 547 -38.12 24.64 -77.56
N ASP A 548 -37.38 24.03 -76.64
CA ASP A 548 -37.19 24.48 -75.25
C ASP A 548 -36.18 25.63 -75.10
N GLY A 549 -35.24 25.76 -76.04
CA GLY A 549 -34.12 26.71 -75.99
C GLY A 549 -32.78 26.07 -75.64
N ASP A 550 -32.80 24.85 -75.09
CA ASP A 550 -31.66 24.10 -74.56
C ASP A 550 -31.38 22.79 -75.32
N GLY A 551 -31.92 22.73 -76.55
CA GLY A 551 -31.58 21.74 -77.57
C GLY A 551 -32.56 20.59 -77.70
N GLY A 552 -33.64 20.59 -76.92
CA GLY A 552 -34.75 19.66 -77.06
C GLY A 552 -35.82 20.19 -78.02
N PHE A 553 -36.51 19.24 -78.66
CA PHE A 553 -37.50 19.55 -79.69
C PHE A 553 -38.69 18.59 -79.68
N ALA A 554 -39.88 19.15 -79.86
CA ALA A 554 -41.10 18.42 -80.13
C ALA A 554 -41.62 18.76 -81.53
N TYR A 555 -42.15 17.76 -82.23
CA TYR A 555 -42.71 17.94 -83.57
C TYR A 555 -44.17 17.51 -83.60
N GLY A 556 -44.99 18.27 -84.32
CA GLY A 556 -46.40 17.97 -84.57
C GLY A 556 -46.78 18.35 -85.99
N SER A 557 -47.87 17.78 -86.49
CA SER A 557 -48.38 18.12 -87.82
C SER A 557 -49.89 17.94 -87.89
N PHE A 558 -50.56 18.78 -88.67
CA PHE A 558 -51.93 18.55 -89.13
C PHE A 558 -52.04 18.84 -90.62
N THR A 559 -53.14 18.48 -91.23
CA THR A 559 -53.40 18.65 -92.67
C THR A 559 -54.57 19.58 -92.91
N ALA A 560 -54.43 20.43 -93.94
CA ALA A 560 -55.49 21.29 -94.44
C ALA A 560 -55.75 20.95 -95.92
N GLU A 561 -56.96 20.51 -96.23
CA GLU A 561 -57.40 20.31 -97.62
C GLU A 561 -58.05 21.60 -98.12
N ALA A 562 -57.32 22.34 -98.96
CA ALA A 562 -57.81 23.56 -99.58
C ALA A 562 -58.59 23.23 -100.86
N GLU A 563 -59.86 23.60 -100.89
CA GLU A 563 -60.76 23.41 -102.03
C GLU A 563 -60.97 24.72 -102.80
N ASP A 564 -61.26 24.62 -104.10
CA ASP A 564 -61.55 25.80 -104.90
C ASP A 564 -62.94 26.36 -104.54
N VAL A 565 -63.06 27.69 -104.42
CA VAL A 565 -64.36 28.33 -104.21
C VAL A 565 -65.12 28.22 -105.52
N PRO A 566 -66.26 27.50 -105.59
CA PRO A 566 -67.03 27.42 -106.83
C PRO A 566 -67.42 28.84 -107.26
N GLU A 567 -67.08 29.25 -108.49
CA GLU A 567 -67.49 30.56 -109.01
C GLU A 567 -69.00 30.77 -108.77
N PRO A 568 -69.44 31.93 -108.26
CA PRO A 568 -70.86 32.21 -108.16
C PRO A 568 -71.43 32.27 -109.58
N GLY A 569 -72.17 31.23 -109.97
CA GLY A 569 -72.76 31.09 -111.29
C GLY A 569 -73.55 32.34 -111.70
N SER A 570 -72.97 33.12 -112.60
CA SER A 570 -73.65 34.20 -113.30
C SER A 570 -74.44 33.64 -114.48
N VAL A 571 -75.72 33.99 -114.48
CA VAL A 571 -76.85 33.48 -115.26
C VAL A 571 -76.77 33.83 -116.75
N PHE A 572 -77.15 32.91 -117.64
CA PHE A 572 -77.93 33.27 -118.85
C PHE A 572 -78.99 32.21 -119.16
N GLY A 573 -80.25 32.63 -119.05
CA GLY A 573 -81.41 31.82 -119.40
C GLY A 573 -81.57 31.64 -120.90
N LEU A 574 -82.18 30.51 -121.27
CA LEU A 574 -82.86 30.37 -122.54
C LEU A 574 -84.22 29.72 -122.28
N LEU A 575 -85.29 30.49 -122.49
CA LEU A 575 -86.65 30.00 -122.63
C LEU A 575 -86.70 29.00 -123.80
N THR A 576 -87.38 27.86 -123.59
CA THR A 576 -88.45 27.42 -124.50
C THR A 576 -89.36 26.39 -123.82
N LEU A 577 -90.65 26.67 -123.90
CA LEU A 577 -91.80 25.89 -123.43
C LEU A 577 -91.86 24.48 -124.05
N GLY A 578 -92.40 23.53 -123.30
CA GLY A 578 -93.48 22.69 -123.84
C GLY A 578 -93.47 21.19 -123.52
N ALA A 579 -94.30 20.83 -122.54
CA ALA A 579 -95.28 19.72 -122.57
C ALA A 579 -94.90 18.28 -122.15
N LEU A 580 -95.48 17.90 -121.00
CA LEU A 580 -96.35 16.74 -120.72
C LEU A 580 -95.80 15.29 -120.66
N GLY A 581 -96.19 14.61 -119.57
CA GLY A 581 -96.34 13.14 -119.46
C GLY A 581 -95.63 12.55 -118.23
N VAL A 582 -96.21 12.58 -117.02
CA VAL A 582 -97.12 11.59 -116.39
C VAL A 582 -96.49 10.21 -116.06
N CYS A 583 -96.86 9.75 -114.85
CA CYS A 583 -96.71 8.44 -114.21
C CYS A 583 -95.37 8.11 -113.55
N SER A 584 -95.27 7.46 -112.38
CA SER A 584 -96.10 7.32 -111.17
C SER A 584 -95.43 6.27 -110.29
N ARG A 585 -95.42 6.48 -108.96
CA ARG A 585 -95.52 5.43 -107.89
C ARG A 585 -94.37 4.39 -107.77
N LEU A 586 -94.00 3.83 -106.62
CA LEU A 586 -94.48 3.86 -105.23
C LEU A 586 -93.45 3.11 -104.35
N ARG A 587 -93.26 3.57 -103.10
CA ARG A 587 -93.17 2.84 -101.80
C ARG A 587 -92.22 1.63 -101.66
N GLN A 588 -91.51 1.44 -100.54
CA GLN A 588 -92.00 1.16 -99.17
C GLN A 588 -90.75 1.27 -98.22
N ARG A 589 -90.69 2.05 -97.12
CA ARG A 589 -91.12 1.76 -95.71
C ARG A 589 -91.03 0.27 -95.32
N LYS A 590 -90.57 -0.17 -94.15
CA LYS A 590 -90.23 0.41 -92.84
C LYS A 590 -89.72 -0.78 -91.98
N GLY A 591 -89.16 -0.50 -90.81
CA GLY A 591 -89.05 -1.47 -89.71
C GLY A 591 -88.33 -0.85 -88.54
#